data_AF-D9XUZ2-F1
#
_entry.id   AF-D9XUZ2-F1
#
_cell.length_a   1.000
_cell.length_b   1.000
_cell.length_c   1.000
_cell.angle_alpha   90.00
_cell.angle_beta   90.00
_cell.angle_gamma   90.00
#
_symmetry.space_group_name_H-M   'P 1'
#
loop_
_entity.id
_entity.type
_entity.pdbx_description
1 polymer ?
#
loop_
_entity_poly.entity_id
_entity_poly.type
_entity_poly.pdbx_seq_one_letter_code
_entity_poly.pdbx_strand_id
1 'polypeptide(L)'
;MRDSITGDARLALDLALTVRHDGAGGVADDLAGPAGLTAWVRAHPDTLPAADAFVADEDQLTAVRDLRTALRTLFAHAVRPARPSPADATRLLPVPEALRRLNEAAARTPTVP
;
A
#
# COMPACT_ATOMS: atom_id res chain seq x y z
N MET A 1 2.68 20.53 18.46
CA MET A 1 3.40 19.24 18.42
C MET A 1 3.25 18.71 17.00
N ARG A 2 4.26 18.89 16.16
CA ARG A 2 4.28 18.26 14.83
C ARG A 2 4.79 16.84 15.08
N ASP A 3 3.88 15.88 15.19
CA ASP A 3 4.28 14.49 15.05
C ASP A 3 4.80 14.33 13.64
N SER A 4 6.12 14.33 13.50
CA SER A 4 6.78 13.92 12.28
C SER A 4 6.28 12.52 11.98
N ILE A 5 5.47 12.37 10.94
CA ILE A 5 5.08 11.07 10.38
C ILE A 5 6.37 10.22 10.33
N THR A 6 6.38 9.04 10.95
CA THR A 6 7.55 8.15 10.92
C THR A 6 7.83 7.68 9.49
N GLY A 7 9.03 7.17 9.21
CA GLY A 7 9.38 6.63 7.88
C GLY A 7 8.35 5.61 7.39
N ASP A 8 7.95 4.70 8.27
CA ASP A 8 6.98 3.63 7.98
C ASP A 8 5.59 4.15 7.61
N ALA A 9 5.13 5.21 8.29
CA ALA A 9 3.84 5.80 7.98
C ALA A 9 3.86 6.54 6.63
N ARG A 10 5.01 7.11 6.22
CA ARG A 10 5.18 7.62 4.85
C ARG A 10 5.18 6.50 3.83
N LEU A 11 5.86 5.38 4.11
CA LEU A 11 5.90 4.22 3.22
C LEU A 11 4.51 3.61 3.01
N ALA A 12 3.71 3.47 4.08
CA ALA A 12 2.34 2.97 3.97
C ALA A 12 1.44 3.90 3.14
N LEU A 13 1.60 5.22 3.28
CA LEU A 13 0.90 6.18 2.45
C LEU A 13 1.37 6.13 1.00
N ASP A 14 2.66 6.05 0.76
CA ASP A 14 3.24 5.96 -0.59
C ASP A 14 2.74 4.69 -1.31
N LEU A 15 2.74 3.55 -0.63
CA LEU A 15 2.14 2.31 -1.14
C LEU A 15 0.67 2.49 -1.52
N ALA A 16 -0.13 3.18 -0.68
CA ALA A 16 -1.52 3.47 -1.01
C ALA A 16 -1.64 4.35 -2.26
N LEU A 17 -0.75 5.32 -2.45
CA LEU A 17 -0.77 6.29 -3.56
C LEU A 17 -0.32 5.73 -4.93
N THR A 18 0.20 4.50 -4.97
CA THR A 18 0.47 3.78 -6.23
C THR A 18 -0.79 3.52 -7.07
N VAL A 19 -1.98 3.65 -6.47
CA VAL A 19 -3.26 3.75 -7.20
C VAL A 19 -3.74 5.19 -7.17
N ARG A 20 -3.73 5.87 -8.32
CA ARG A 20 -4.09 7.28 -8.45
C ARG A 20 -5.09 7.51 -9.56
N HIS A 21 -5.76 8.66 -9.51
CA HIS A 21 -6.52 9.14 -10.66
C HIS A 21 -5.56 9.51 -11.80
N ASP A 22 -5.87 9.12 -13.03
CA ASP A 22 -5.00 9.34 -14.19
C ASP A 22 -5.15 10.74 -14.83
N GLY A 23 -6.14 11.51 -14.38
CA GLY A 23 -6.45 12.84 -14.90
C GLY A 23 -7.47 12.85 -16.06
N ALA A 24 -7.82 11.69 -16.61
CA ALA A 24 -8.78 11.49 -17.68
C ALA A 24 -10.11 10.84 -17.22
N GLY A 25 -10.28 10.65 -15.90
CA GLY A 25 -11.45 9.98 -15.32
C GLY A 25 -11.23 8.50 -15.02
N GLY A 26 -10.02 7.99 -15.30
CA GLY A 26 -9.61 6.63 -15.01
C GLY A 26 -8.70 6.53 -13.78
N VAL A 27 -8.16 5.33 -13.58
CA VAL A 27 -7.30 4.99 -12.45
C VAL A 27 -6.03 4.39 -13.01
N ALA A 28 -4.89 5.02 -12.69
CA ALA A 28 -3.57 4.47 -12.94
C ALA A 28 -3.12 3.63 -11.74
N ASP A 29 -2.48 2.49 -12.04
CA ASP A 29 -1.87 1.60 -11.06
C ASP A 29 -0.40 1.41 -11.39
N ASP A 30 0.50 1.95 -10.57
CA ASP A 30 1.96 1.81 -10.76
C ASP A 30 2.44 0.38 -10.52
N LEU A 31 1.68 -0.39 -9.74
CA LEU A 31 1.95 -1.80 -9.47
C LEU A 31 1.15 -2.67 -10.44
N ALA A 32 1.00 -2.28 -11.71
CA ALA A 32 0.27 -3.04 -12.73
C ALA A 32 0.92 -4.41 -13.07
N GLY A 33 2.23 -4.56 -12.82
CA GLY A 33 2.99 -5.79 -13.01
C GLY A 33 4.25 -5.83 -12.14
N PRO A 34 5.01 -6.95 -12.13
CA PRO A 34 6.15 -7.13 -11.23
C PRO A 34 7.27 -6.09 -11.43
N ALA A 35 7.48 -5.63 -12.67
CA ALA A 35 8.43 -4.56 -12.96
C ALA A 35 8.09 -3.25 -12.21
N GLY A 36 6.80 -2.94 -12.06
CA GLY A 36 6.33 -1.79 -11.29
C GLY A 36 6.64 -1.92 -9.80
N LEU A 37 6.40 -3.10 -9.21
CA LEU A 37 6.77 -3.38 -7.82
C LEU A 37 8.29 -3.33 -7.61
N THR A 38 9.06 -3.85 -8.56
CA THR A 38 10.53 -3.79 -8.52
C THR A 38 11.02 -2.35 -8.52
N ALA A 39 10.50 -1.51 -9.41
CA ALA A 39 10.83 -0.09 -9.48
C ALA A 39 10.43 0.65 -8.18
N TRP A 40 9.24 0.35 -7.65
CA TRP A 40 8.75 0.96 -6.42
C TRP A 40 9.62 0.61 -5.21
N VAL A 41 10.00 -0.67 -5.03
CA VAL A 41 10.89 -1.07 -3.93
C VAL A 41 12.26 -0.41 -4.05
N ARG A 42 12.85 -0.40 -5.26
CA ARG A 42 14.15 0.22 -5.54
C ARG A 42 14.17 1.74 -5.30
N ALA A 43 13.02 2.40 -5.35
CA ALA A 43 12.89 3.82 -5.05
C ALA A 43 12.92 4.13 -3.54
N HIS A 44 12.88 3.12 -2.67
CA HIS A 44 12.84 3.28 -1.20
C HIS A 44 14.04 2.61 -0.48
N PRO A 45 15.29 2.87 -0.88
CA PRO A 45 16.47 2.20 -0.33
C PRO A 45 16.72 2.49 1.16
N ASP A 46 16.27 3.65 1.64
CA ASP A 46 16.47 4.06 3.04
C ASP A 46 15.47 3.40 4.01
N THR A 47 14.42 2.75 3.50
CA THR A 47 13.34 2.16 4.32
C THR A 47 13.18 0.65 4.10
N LEU A 48 13.49 0.15 2.90
CA LEU A 48 13.36 -1.26 2.57
C LEU A 48 14.74 -1.94 2.47
N PRO A 49 14.96 -3.08 3.16
CA PRO A 49 16.23 -3.79 3.11
C PRO A 49 16.46 -4.40 1.71
N ALA A 50 17.72 -4.37 1.26
CA ALA A 50 18.15 -4.95 -0.02
C ALA A 50 17.33 -4.47 -1.24
N ALA A 51 16.86 -3.22 -1.21
CA ALA A 51 16.01 -2.64 -2.24
C ALA A 51 16.67 -2.68 -3.63
N ASP A 52 17.98 -2.46 -3.71
CA ASP A 52 18.78 -2.47 -4.94
C ASP A 52 18.79 -3.83 -5.65
N ALA A 53 18.88 -4.92 -4.87
CA ALA A 53 18.89 -6.29 -5.38
C ALA A 53 17.49 -6.86 -5.60
N PHE A 54 16.44 -6.22 -5.08
CA PHE A 54 15.08 -6.73 -5.16
C PHE A 54 14.61 -6.86 -6.62
N VAL A 55 13.97 -7.98 -6.93
CA VAL A 55 13.27 -8.27 -8.18
C VAL A 55 11.97 -8.96 -7.80
N ALA A 56 10.85 -8.37 -8.18
CA ALA A 56 9.53 -8.89 -7.86
C ALA A 56 9.13 -10.05 -8.76
N ASP A 57 8.49 -11.06 -8.18
CA ASP A 57 7.67 -12.04 -8.89
C ASP A 57 6.16 -11.71 -8.78
N GLU A 58 5.33 -12.54 -9.41
CA GLU A 58 3.87 -12.37 -9.43
C GLU A 58 3.21 -12.65 -8.07
N ASP A 59 3.79 -13.56 -7.27
CA ASP A 59 3.25 -13.90 -5.95
C ASP A 59 3.48 -12.75 -4.96
N GLN A 60 4.68 -12.17 -4.98
CA GLN A 60 5.03 -10.97 -4.24
C GLN A 60 4.17 -9.79 -4.68
N LEU A 61 3.95 -9.61 -6.00
CA LEU A 61 3.04 -8.58 -6.51
C LEU A 61 1.63 -8.74 -5.97
N THR A 62 1.10 -9.96 -6.00
CA THR A 62 -0.24 -10.27 -5.49
C THR A 62 -0.34 -9.95 -4.00
N ALA A 63 0.63 -10.41 -3.21
CA ALA A 63 0.68 -10.14 -1.76
C ALA A 63 0.71 -8.64 -1.43
N VAL A 64 1.53 -7.86 -2.15
CA VAL A 64 1.62 -6.40 -1.94
C VAL A 64 0.33 -5.69 -2.36
N ARG A 65 -0.31 -6.12 -3.46
CA ARG A 65 -1.61 -5.56 -3.90
C ARG A 65 -2.73 -5.86 -2.91
N ASP A 66 -2.74 -7.05 -2.31
CA ASP A 66 -3.69 -7.41 -1.27
C ASP A 66 -3.51 -6.54 -0.01
N LEU A 67 -2.25 -6.36 0.43
CA LEU A 67 -1.92 -5.47 1.53
C LEU A 67 -2.33 -4.02 1.23
N ARG A 68 -2.03 -3.52 0.03
CA ARG A 68 -2.44 -2.17 -0.43
C ARG A 68 -3.95 -1.99 -0.39
N THR A 69 -4.72 -3.01 -0.79
CA THR A 69 -6.20 -2.96 -0.76
C THR A 69 -6.74 -2.87 0.66
N ALA A 70 -6.16 -3.64 1.59
CA ALA A 70 -6.49 -3.56 3.01
C ALA A 70 -6.15 -2.17 3.58
N LEU A 71 -4.95 -1.66 3.32
CA LEU A 71 -4.52 -0.32 3.76
C LEU A 71 -5.44 0.79 3.25
N ARG A 72 -5.77 0.79 1.96
CA ARG A 72 -6.67 1.78 1.35
C ARG A 72 -8.07 1.72 1.94
N THR A 73 -8.58 0.53 2.26
CA THR A 73 -9.84 0.35 2.99
C THR A 73 -9.81 1.01 4.37
N LEU A 74 -8.72 0.81 5.12
CA LEU A 74 -8.57 1.38 6.45
C LEU A 74 -8.40 2.91 6.40
N PHE A 75 -7.65 3.44 5.44
CA PHE A 75 -7.53 4.88 5.22
C PHE A 75 -8.86 5.51 4.83
N ALA A 76 -9.61 4.91 3.89
CA ALA A 76 -10.95 5.38 3.52
C ALA A 76 -11.91 5.36 4.72
N HIS A 77 -11.80 4.36 5.60
CA HIS A 77 -12.58 4.30 6.84
C HIS A 77 -12.20 5.40 7.84
N ALA A 78 -10.91 5.69 7.99
CA ALA A 78 -10.42 6.70 8.93
C ALA A 78 -10.83 8.13 8.57
N VAL A 79 -11.04 8.43 7.27
CA VAL A 79 -11.38 9.79 6.77
C VAL A 79 -12.89 10.03 6.58
N ARG A 80 -13.75 9.16 7.12
CA ARG A 80 -15.21 9.34 7.07
C ARG A 80 -15.63 10.67 7.74
N PRO A 81 -16.67 11.37 7.25
CA PRO A 81 -17.71 10.92 6.31
C PRO A 81 -17.42 11.23 4.83
N ALA A 82 -16.21 11.68 4.47
CA ALA A 82 -15.89 12.00 3.08
C ALA A 82 -16.15 10.78 2.16
N ARG A 83 -16.68 11.06 0.95
CA ARG A 83 -16.92 10.01 -0.04
C ARG A 83 -15.58 9.33 -0.37
N PRO A 84 -15.54 7.98 -0.45
CA PRO A 84 -14.36 7.28 -0.95
C PRO A 84 -13.93 7.83 -2.32
N SER A 85 -12.63 7.85 -2.58
CA SER A 85 -12.12 8.27 -3.88
C SER A 85 -12.68 7.36 -4.99
N PRO A 86 -12.79 7.83 -6.25
CA PRO A 86 -13.18 6.96 -7.37
C PRO A 86 -12.29 5.73 -7.52
N ALA A 87 -11.01 5.83 -7.13
CA ALA A 87 -10.08 4.70 -7.12
C ALA A 87 -10.46 3.60 -6.12
N ASP A 88 -11.11 3.98 -5.02
CA ASP A 88 -11.52 3.08 -3.93
C ASP A 88 -12.96 2.58 -4.06
N ALA A 89 -13.84 3.36 -4.68
CA ALA A 89 -15.30 3.20 -4.58
C ALA A 89 -15.81 1.79 -4.91
N THR A 90 -15.13 1.03 -5.76
CA THR A 90 -15.51 -0.34 -6.14
C THR A 90 -14.58 -1.42 -5.60
N ARG A 91 -13.61 -1.07 -4.74
CA ARG A 91 -12.49 -1.94 -4.33
C ARG A 91 -12.34 -2.10 -2.81
N LEU A 92 -13.21 -1.47 -2.01
CA LEU A 92 -13.10 -1.53 -0.56
C LEU A 92 -13.59 -2.86 0.01
N LEU A 93 -12.81 -3.39 0.95
CA LEU A 93 -13.17 -4.58 1.74
C LEU A 93 -14.11 -4.20 2.91
N PRO A 94 -14.81 -5.17 3.51
CA PRO A 94 -15.32 -5.01 4.86
C PRO A 94 -14.18 -4.67 5.82
N VAL A 95 -14.37 -3.69 6.70
CA VAL A 95 -13.30 -3.22 7.62
C VAL A 95 -12.68 -4.33 8.47
N PRO A 96 -13.45 -5.28 9.05
CA PRO A 96 -12.84 -6.39 9.81
C PRO A 96 -11.89 -7.25 8.97
N GLU A 97 -12.23 -7.45 7.69
CA GLU A 97 -11.40 -8.21 6.75
C GLU A 97 -10.11 -7.45 6.40
N ALA A 98 -10.19 -6.14 6.19
CA ALA A 98 -9.01 -5.30 5.98
C ALA A 98 -8.07 -5.31 7.20
N LEU A 99 -8.61 -5.20 8.41
CA LEU A 99 -7.82 -5.31 9.65
C LEU A 99 -7.13 -6.67 9.79
N ARG A 100 -7.86 -7.75 9.52
CA ARG A 100 -7.31 -9.12 9.56
C ARG A 100 -6.12 -9.28 8.62
N ARG A 101 -6.28 -8.87 7.35
CA ARG A 101 -5.21 -8.97 6.34
C ARG A 101 -3.97 -8.16 6.71
N LEU A 102 -4.16 -6.93 7.21
CA LEU A 102 -3.05 -6.09 7.67
C LEU A 102 -2.30 -6.76 8.83
N ASN A 103 -3.02 -7.27 9.83
CA ASN A 103 -2.42 -7.93 10.98
C ASN A 103 -1.67 -9.21 10.61
N GLU A 104 -2.21 -10.00 9.69
CA GLU A 104 -1.54 -11.21 9.17
C GLU A 104 -0.25 -10.88 8.43
N ALA A 105 -0.23 -9.79 7.65
CA ALA A 105 1.00 -9.32 7.01
C ALA A 105 2.02 -8.83 8.05
N ALA A 106 1.58 -8.03 9.03
CA ALA A 106 2.44 -7.52 10.08
C ALA A 106 3.07 -8.65 10.93
N ALA A 107 2.31 -9.72 11.21
CA ALA A 107 2.79 -10.86 11.99
C ALA A 107 3.92 -11.66 11.30
N ARG A 108 4.15 -11.48 9.99
CA ARG A 108 5.26 -12.12 9.26
C ARG A 108 6.58 -11.37 9.42
N THR A 109 6.53 -10.11 9.84
CA THR A 109 7.72 -9.33 10.14
C THR A 109 8.11 -9.58 11.59
N PRO A 110 9.34 -10.01 11.90
CA PRO A 110 9.79 -10.15 13.27
C PRO A 110 9.65 -8.82 14.02
N THR A 111 8.73 -8.75 14.99
CA THR A 111 8.62 -7.62 15.90
C THR A 111 9.43 -7.91 17.15
N VAL A 112 10.75 -7.80 17.05
CA VAL A 112 11.64 -7.82 18.22
C VAL A 112 12.52 -6.58 18.14
N PRO A 113 12.60 -5.78 19.22
CA PRO A 113 13.53 -4.65 19.29
C PRO A 113 15.00 -5.11 19.24
#